data_AF-A0A8T2GFF0-F1
#
_entry.id   AF-A0A8T2GFF0-F1
#
_cell.length_a   1.000
_cell.length_b   1.000
_cell.length_c   1.000
_cell.angle_alpha   90.00
_cell.angle_beta   90.00
_cell.angle_gamma   90.00
#
_symmetry.space_group_name_H-M   'P 1'
#
loop_
_entity.id
_entity.type
_entity.pdbx_description
1 polymer ?
#
loop_
_entity_poly.entity_id
_entity_poly.type
_entity_poly.pdbx_seq_one_letter_code
_entity_poly.pdbx_strand_id
1 'polypeptide(L)'
;MQICALIAQFLAWVSFLVLLATVGSSSSSESLLNCQPLDHHLVNPSRLLGFLRAMSSVNDFITDDKLWVVSSITDVSPPIYVFLQCREDLSVSDCRHCFNESRLELERKCSGSGGRIHSDRCFLRFDDRDFSEEFVDPRFDKANCEETETGFGEFWRFLDEALVNVTLKAVKNGGFGAASVIKTEAVYALAQCWQTLDENTCRECLVNARSSLRACDGHEARAFFTGCYLKYSTHKFFDDAAEHKPDADQRNFIRSSFFPHLSDRDVTRLAIAAISLSILTSLGAFISYRRVSRKRKAQVPTCANFKYEMLEKATESFHDSMKLGQGGAVKKLFFNTREWADQFFNEVNLISGVQHKNLVRLLGCSIEGPKSLLVYEYVHNKSLDQILFMKNTVHILSWKQRFNIIIGISEGLEYLHRGSEVKIIHRDIKTSNILLDRNLSPKIADFGLIRSMGTDKTQTNTGIAGTLGYLAPEYLIKGQLTEKADVYAFGVLIIEIATGKKNNAFTQGTSSVLYSVWEHFKANTLDRSIDPRLKGSFVEEEALKVLQIGLLCVQSSVELRPSMSEIVFMLQNKDSKFECPKQPPFLSASVLMPDEETRV
;
A
#
# COMPACT_ATOMS: atom_id res chain seq x y z
N MET A 1 15.41 17.90 44.76
CA MET A 1 16.21 17.90 43.51
C MET A 1 15.88 16.76 42.54
N GLN A 2 15.55 15.54 42.99
CA GLN A 2 15.21 14.43 42.06
C GLN A 2 13.82 14.53 41.39
N ILE A 3 12.85 15.20 42.01
CA ILE A 3 11.50 15.36 41.43
C ILE A 3 11.50 16.37 40.26
N CYS A 4 12.30 17.44 40.33
CA CYS A 4 12.43 18.39 39.22
C CYS A 4 13.09 17.78 37.98
N ALA A 5 14.01 16.82 38.15
CA ALA A 5 14.64 16.12 37.03
C ALA A 5 13.67 15.18 36.30
N LEU A 6 12.75 14.54 37.05
CA LEU A 6 11.70 13.69 36.48
C LEU A 6 10.63 14.52 35.75
N ILE A 7 10.26 15.70 36.28
CA ILE A 7 9.32 16.62 35.63
C ILE A 7 9.94 17.21 34.34
N ALA A 8 11.23 17.57 34.35
CA ALA A 8 11.93 18.05 33.17
C ALA A 8 12.05 16.96 32.07
N GLN A 9 12.29 15.70 32.46
CA GLN A 9 12.30 14.58 31.53
C GLN A 9 10.91 14.27 30.97
N PHE A 10 9.86 14.38 31.79
CA PHE A 10 8.48 14.19 31.35
C PHE A 10 8.02 15.29 30.40
N LEU A 11 8.34 16.57 30.68
CA LEU A 11 8.03 17.71 29.81
C LEU A 11 8.83 17.68 28.49
N ALA A 12 10.07 17.19 28.51
CA ALA A 12 10.85 16.94 27.31
C ALA A 12 10.26 15.79 26.47
N TRP A 13 9.72 14.74 27.13
CA TRP A 13 9.04 13.64 26.46
C TRP A 13 7.70 14.05 25.85
N VAL A 14 6.93 14.89 26.54
CA VAL A 14 5.67 15.46 26.03
C VAL A 14 5.96 16.43 24.88
N SER A 15 7.01 17.26 24.96
CA SER A 15 7.43 18.12 23.84
C SER A 15 7.89 17.30 22.63
N PHE A 16 8.59 16.18 22.85
CA PHE A 16 9.00 15.26 21.78
C PHE A 16 7.81 14.50 21.16
N LEU A 17 6.79 14.16 21.95
CA LEU A 17 5.54 13.57 21.46
C LEU A 17 4.65 14.58 20.74
N VAL A 18 4.64 15.85 21.16
CA VAL A 18 3.97 16.94 20.44
C VAL A 18 4.69 17.23 19.12
N LEU A 19 6.03 17.17 19.08
CA LEU A 19 6.81 17.25 17.84
C LEU A 19 6.59 16.05 16.90
N LEU A 20 6.32 14.84 17.43
CA LEU A 20 5.96 13.67 16.63
C LEU A 20 4.49 13.69 16.19
N ALA A 21 3.59 14.35 16.94
CA ALA A 21 2.21 14.56 16.56
C ALA A 21 2.02 15.70 15.54
N THR A 22 2.99 16.62 15.41
CA THR A 22 2.99 17.65 14.36
C THR A 22 3.69 17.20 13.07
N VAL A 23 4.50 16.13 13.09
CA VAL A 23 5.04 15.48 11.88
C VAL A 23 4.15 14.29 11.53
N GLY A 24 2.93 14.61 11.13
CA GLY A 24 1.91 13.62 10.81
C GLY A 24 0.54 14.19 10.49
N SER A 25 0.44 15.47 10.15
CA SER A 25 -0.70 15.92 9.36
C SER A 25 -0.45 15.51 7.93
N SER A 26 -1.21 14.53 7.45
CA SER A 26 -1.43 14.34 6.02
C SER A 26 -2.11 15.61 5.49
N SER A 27 -1.35 16.66 5.19
CA SER A 27 -1.81 17.69 4.26
C SER A 27 -1.91 16.98 2.91
N SER A 28 -3.12 16.79 2.40
CA SER A 28 -3.37 16.32 1.04
C SER A 28 -2.47 17.09 0.08
N SER A 29 -1.44 16.43 -0.48
CA SER A 29 -0.61 17.05 -1.51
C SER A 29 -1.48 17.20 -2.76
N GLU A 30 -2.01 18.39 -3.01
CA GLU A 30 -2.68 18.69 -4.26
C GLU A 30 -1.67 18.62 -5.40
N SER A 31 -1.91 17.73 -6.36
CA SER A 31 -1.17 17.63 -7.62
C SER A 31 -1.99 18.27 -8.74
N LEU A 32 -1.35 19.11 -9.57
CA LEU A 32 -1.97 19.67 -10.78
C LEU A 32 -1.57 18.81 -11.98
N LEU A 33 -2.52 18.04 -12.50
CA LEU A 33 -2.34 17.16 -13.64
C LEU A 33 -3.02 17.73 -14.88
N ASN A 34 -2.28 17.83 -15.99
CA ASN A 34 -2.80 18.17 -17.31
C ASN A 34 -2.40 17.10 -18.33
N CYS A 35 -3.40 16.50 -18.99
CA CYS A 35 -3.19 15.53 -20.06
C CYS A 35 -3.52 16.16 -21.41
N GLN A 36 -2.72 15.87 -22.44
CA GLN A 36 -3.10 16.22 -23.81
C GLN A 36 -4.21 15.27 -24.30
N PRO A 37 -5.18 15.77 -25.10
CA PRO A 37 -6.24 14.94 -25.68
C PRO A 37 -5.69 13.81 -26.57
N LEU A 38 -6.45 12.72 -26.67
CA LEU A 38 -6.14 11.60 -27.55
C LEU A 38 -6.38 12.00 -29.01
N ASP A 39 -5.37 11.89 -29.87
CA ASP A 39 -5.63 11.83 -31.31
C ASP A 39 -6.01 10.37 -31.65
N HIS A 40 -7.25 10.15 -32.09
CA HIS A 40 -7.87 8.83 -32.26
C HIS A 40 -7.17 7.93 -33.30
N HIS A 41 -6.15 8.43 -34.00
CA HIS A 41 -5.40 7.70 -35.03
C HIS A 41 -4.10 7.01 -34.53
N LEU A 42 -3.71 7.11 -33.25
CA LEU A 42 -2.36 6.72 -32.79
C LEU A 42 -2.29 5.87 -31.50
N VAL A 43 -3.25 4.97 -31.25
CA VAL A 43 -3.06 3.92 -30.22
C VAL A 43 -2.25 2.76 -30.81
N ASN A 44 -0.93 2.92 -30.85
CA ASN A 44 0.01 1.92 -31.32
C ASN A 44 0.72 1.26 -30.10
N PRO A 45 0.81 -0.09 -29.99
CA PRO A 45 1.58 -0.77 -28.94
C PRO A 45 3.02 -0.29 -28.77
N SER A 46 3.64 0.23 -29.85
CA SER A 46 4.98 0.84 -29.83
C SER A 46 5.08 2.09 -28.93
N ARG A 47 3.99 2.84 -28.76
CA ARG A 47 3.93 4.08 -27.99
C ARG A 47 3.97 3.83 -26.49
N LEU A 48 3.21 2.85 -26.01
CA LEU A 48 3.25 2.44 -24.60
C LEU A 48 4.64 1.93 -24.22
N LEU A 49 5.26 1.15 -25.12
CA LEU A 49 6.63 0.68 -24.93
C LEU A 49 7.63 1.84 -24.87
N GLY A 50 7.50 2.84 -25.75
CA GLY A 50 8.32 4.05 -25.73
C GLY A 50 8.19 4.81 -24.41
N PHE A 51 6.96 5.00 -23.91
CA PHE A 51 6.69 5.67 -22.64
C PHE A 51 7.34 4.92 -21.46
N LEU A 52 7.16 3.60 -21.39
CA LEU A 52 7.76 2.78 -20.33
C LEU A 52 9.29 2.82 -20.37
N ARG A 53 9.91 2.80 -21.57
CA ARG A 53 11.36 2.94 -21.73
C ARG A 53 11.85 4.33 -21.29
N ALA A 54 11.14 5.39 -21.68
CA ALA A 54 11.49 6.75 -21.30
C ALA A 54 11.40 6.96 -19.78
N MET A 55 10.35 6.45 -19.14
CA MET A 55 10.17 6.54 -17.69
C MET A 55 11.15 5.65 -16.91
N SER A 56 11.52 4.47 -17.43
CA SER A 56 12.56 3.64 -16.82
C SER A 56 13.91 4.35 -16.80
N SER A 57 14.26 5.01 -17.91
CA SER A 57 15.49 5.80 -18.04
C SER A 57 15.59 6.87 -16.95
N VAL A 58 14.50 7.60 -16.68
CA VAL A 58 14.48 8.67 -15.67
C VAL A 58 14.89 8.18 -14.27
N ASN A 59 14.42 7.01 -13.85
CA ASN A 59 14.71 6.49 -12.52
C ASN A 59 16.21 6.18 -12.30
N ASP A 60 16.92 5.81 -13.35
CA ASP A 60 18.33 5.44 -13.28
C ASP A 60 19.24 6.66 -13.13
N PHE A 61 18.77 7.85 -13.52
CA PHE A 61 19.54 9.09 -13.51
C PHE A 61 19.33 9.97 -12.26
N ILE A 62 18.41 9.61 -11.35
CA ILE A 62 18.24 10.31 -10.07
C ILE A 62 19.37 9.89 -9.11
N THR A 63 20.26 10.82 -8.77
CA THR A 63 21.42 10.56 -7.89
C THR A 63 21.51 11.63 -6.81
N ASP A 64 22.37 11.42 -5.79
CA ASP A 64 22.56 12.38 -4.69
C ASP A 64 22.99 13.77 -5.18
N ASP A 65 23.70 13.83 -6.32
CA ASP A 65 24.18 15.07 -6.92
C ASP A 65 23.28 15.62 -8.05
N LYS A 66 22.22 14.88 -8.45
CA LYS A 66 21.38 15.24 -9.59
C LYS A 66 19.92 14.83 -9.39
N LEU A 67 19.09 15.81 -8.99
CA LEU A 67 17.65 15.66 -8.75
C LEU A 67 16.76 16.00 -9.95
N TRP A 68 17.32 16.03 -11.17
CA TRP A 68 16.61 16.32 -12.41
C TRP A 68 17.16 15.52 -13.59
N VAL A 69 16.30 15.23 -14.57
CA VAL A 69 16.62 14.37 -15.71
C VAL A 69 15.88 14.86 -16.95
N VAL A 70 16.59 14.95 -18.07
CA VAL A 70 16.04 15.03 -19.42
C VAL A 70 16.36 13.70 -20.11
N SER A 71 15.36 13.08 -20.73
CA SER A 71 15.52 11.85 -21.51
C SER A 71 14.67 11.93 -22.76
N SER A 72 15.15 11.37 -23.86
CA SER A 72 14.38 11.23 -25.09
C SER A 72 14.54 9.83 -25.68
N ILE A 73 13.45 9.33 -26.27
CA ILE A 73 13.38 8.05 -26.98
C ILE A 73 12.96 8.38 -28.41
N THR A 74 13.92 8.34 -29.33
CA THR A 74 13.74 8.75 -30.74
C THR A 74 13.64 7.58 -31.71
N ASP A 75 13.87 6.34 -31.24
CA ASP A 75 13.74 5.10 -32.00
C ASP A 75 12.27 4.61 -32.12
N VAL A 76 11.33 5.38 -31.57
CA VAL A 76 9.87 5.15 -31.65
C VAL A 76 9.20 6.31 -32.40
N SER A 77 8.09 6.03 -33.08
CA SER A 77 7.30 7.03 -33.81
C SER A 77 5.88 7.12 -33.22
N PRO A 78 5.46 8.29 -32.70
CA PRO A 78 6.23 9.52 -32.57
C PRO A 78 7.30 9.42 -31.45
N PRO A 79 8.37 10.23 -31.48
CA PRO A 79 9.40 10.25 -30.44
C PRO A 79 8.79 10.66 -29.10
N ILE A 80 9.46 10.33 -27.99
CA ILE A 80 8.99 10.69 -26.64
C ILE A 80 10.09 11.45 -25.91
N TYR A 81 9.75 12.65 -25.44
CA TYR A 81 10.60 13.50 -24.61
C TYR A 81 10.07 13.47 -23.18
N VAL A 82 10.95 13.38 -22.19
CA VAL A 82 10.62 13.35 -20.77
C VAL A 82 11.53 14.27 -19.99
N PHE A 83 10.93 15.03 -19.09
CA PHE A 83 11.64 15.86 -18.12
C PHE A 83 11.09 15.63 -16.72
N LEU A 84 11.99 15.34 -15.78
CA LEU A 84 11.72 15.30 -14.35
C LEU A 84 12.61 16.33 -13.66
N GLN A 85 12.06 17.09 -12.73
CA GLN A 85 12.86 17.81 -11.75
C GLN A 85 12.17 17.82 -10.39
N CYS A 86 12.89 17.33 -9.38
CA CYS A 86 12.49 17.41 -7.99
C CYS A 86 12.91 18.75 -7.37
N ARG A 87 12.29 19.08 -6.24
CA ARG A 87 12.67 20.24 -5.44
C ARG A 87 14.07 20.05 -4.86
N GLU A 88 14.92 21.07 -4.93
CA GLU A 88 16.35 20.92 -4.62
C GLU A 88 16.69 20.70 -3.14
N ASP A 89 15.74 20.91 -2.24
CA ASP A 89 15.85 20.65 -0.81
C ASP A 89 15.44 19.23 -0.42
N LEU A 90 14.97 18.40 -1.37
CA LEU A 90 14.55 17.03 -1.09
C LEU A 90 15.72 16.05 -1.04
N SER A 91 15.55 14.98 -0.25
CA SER A 91 16.42 13.82 -0.32
C SER A 91 16.21 13.04 -1.62
N VAL A 92 17.21 12.25 -2.04
CA VAL A 92 17.05 11.34 -3.20
C VAL A 92 15.90 10.36 -3.01
N SER A 93 15.69 9.87 -1.79
CA SER A 93 14.54 9.02 -1.47
C SER A 93 13.20 9.74 -1.71
N ASP A 94 13.08 11.01 -1.30
CA ASP A 94 11.85 11.79 -1.49
C ASP A 94 11.64 12.15 -2.96
N CYS A 95 12.72 12.44 -3.69
CA CYS A 95 12.66 12.67 -5.13
C CYS A 95 12.20 11.42 -5.89
N ARG A 96 12.76 10.25 -5.58
CA ARG A 96 12.33 8.96 -6.16
C ARG A 96 10.88 8.65 -5.82
N HIS A 97 10.44 8.94 -4.60
CA HIS A 97 9.05 8.78 -4.22
C HIS A 97 8.13 9.69 -5.05
N CYS A 98 8.48 10.98 -5.18
CA CYS A 98 7.72 11.91 -6.01
C CYS A 98 7.65 11.47 -7.47
N PHE A 99 8.78 11.09 -8.07
CA PHE A 99 8.82 10.60 -9.45
C PHE A 99 7.88 9.40 -9.65
N ASN A 100 7.93 8.41 -8.76
CA ASN A 100 7.10 7.22 -8.88
C ASN A 100 5.61 7.53 -8.78
N GLU A 101 5.22 8.41 -7.86
CA GLU A 101 3.83 8.86 -7.72
C GLU A 101 3.36 9.63 -8.97
N SER A 102 4.16 10.58 -9.44
CA SER A 102 3.87 11.35 -10.66
C SER A 102 3.79 10.49 -11.91
N ARG A 103 4.70 9.51 -12.06
CA ARG A 103 4.71 8.56 -13.18
C ARG A 103 3.42 7.73 -13.21
N LEU A 104 3.03 7.17 -12.06
CA LEU A 104 1.81 6.36 -11.94
C LEU A 104 0.55 7.18 -12.25
N GLU A 105 0.51 8.44 -11.81
CA GLU A 105 -0.63 9.31 -12.08
C GLU A 105 -0.76 9.65 -13.57
N LEU A 106 0.36 9.96 -14.24
CA LEU A 106 0.40 10.17 -15.69
C LEU A 106 0.02 8.90 -16.45
N GLU A 107 0.55 7.74 -16.07
CA GLU A 107 0.26 6.44 -16.71
C GLU A 107 -1.24 6.08 -16.60
N ARG A 108 -1.87 6.37 -15.45
CA ARG A 108 -3.26 6.03 -15.20
C ARG A 108 -4.26 6.99 -15.87
N LYS A 109 -3.97 8.29 -15.84
CA LYS A 109 -4.95 9.33 -16.19
C LYS A 109 -4.69 9.95 -17.57
N CYS A 110 -3.46 9.91 -18.09
CA CYS A 110 -3.15 10.46 -19.41
C CYS A 110 -3.03 9.34 -20.44
N SER A 111 -3.95 9.31 -21.39
CA SER A 111 -3.92 8.34 -22.50
C SER A 111 -3.37 8.95 -23.80
N GLY A 112 -3.14 10.27 -23.85
CA GLY A 112 -2.82 11.04 -25.06
C GLY A 112 -1.34 11.17 -25.42
N SER A 113 -1.04 12.16 -26.28
CA SER A 113 0.30 12.45 -26.85
C SER A 113 1.34 12.88 -25.82
N GLY A 114 0.88 13.50 -24.73
CA GLY A 114 1.71 14.04 -23.67
C GLY A 114 0.92 14.27 -22.39
N GLY A 115 1.64 14.54 -21.31
CA GLY A 115 1.06 14.84 -20.01
C GLY A 115 2.09 15.51 -19.11
N ARG A 116 1.60 16.38 -18.24
CA ARG A 116 2.44 17.05 -17.23
C ARG A 116 1.75 17.05 -15.88
N ILE A 117 2.53 16.85 -14.84
CA ILE A 117 2.07 16.87 -13.45
C ILE A 117 3.00 17.73 -12.61
N HIS A 118 2.41 18.68 -11.89
CA HIS A 118 3.08 19.43 -10.84
C HIS A 118 2.63 18.90 -9.47
N SER A 119 3.60 18.72 -8.58
CA SER A 119 3.35 18.47 -7.16
C SER A 119 4.19 19.43 -6.32
N ASP A 120 3.95 19.49 -5.02
CA ASP A 120 4.78 20.27 -4.08
C ASP A 120 6.24 19.76 -3.96
N ARG A 121 6.55 18.60 -4.57
CA ARG A 121 7.85 17.92 -4.46
C ARG A 121 8.61 17.79 -5.79
N CYS A 122 7.92 17.64 -6.92
CA CYS A 122 8.55 17.51 -8.22
C CYS A 122 7.59 17.86 -9.37
N PHE A 123 8.19 18.13 -10.52
CA PHE A 123 7.52 18.31 -11.81
C PHE A 123 7.94 17.20 -12.77
N LEU A 124 6.98 16.57 -13.43
CA LEU A 124 7.20 15.55 -14.45
C LEU A 124 6.36 15.87 -15.70
N ARG A 125 7.01 15.95 -16.86
CA ARG A 125 6.37 16.14 -18.16
C ARG A 125 6.87 15.11 -19.15
N PHE A 126 5.97 14.59 -19.96
CA PHE A 126 6.31 13.90 -21.20
C PHE A 126 5.47 14.44 -22.36
N ASP A 127 6.03 14.40 -23.56
CA ASP A 127 5.41 14.90 -24.77
C ASP A 127 6.01 14.22 -26.00
N ASP A 128 5.34 14.32 -27.13
CA ASP A 128 5.83 13.77 -28.41
C ASP A 128 6.61 14.78 -29.26
N ARG A 129 6.82 15.98 -28.71
CA ARG A 129 7.67 17.04 -29.23
C ARG A 129 8.69 17.46 -28.19
N ASP A 130 9.82 17.97 -28.65
CA ASP A 130 10.81 18.57 -27.76
C ASP A 130 10.23 19.87 -27.18
N PHE A 131 10.27 19.98 -25.85
CA PHE A 131 9.75 21.11 -25.09
C PHE A 131 10.83 21.74 -24.20
N SER A 132 12.10 21.44 -24.43
CA SER A 132 13.21 21.87 -23.56
C SER A 132 13.34 23.39 -23.43
N GLU A 133 12.90 24.14 -24.45
CA GLU A 133 12.92 25.61 -24.49
C GLU A 133 11.60 26.26 -24.06
N GLU A 134 10.56 25.48 -23.69
CA GLU A 134 9.28 26.02 -23.26
C GLU A 134 9.34 26.46 -21.78
N PHE A 135 9.03 27.73 -21.49
CA PHE A 135 9.05 28.25 -20.11
C PHE A 135 7.79 29.01 -19.66
N VAL A 136 6.92 29.41 -20.59
CA VAL A 136 5.60 30.01 -20.31
C VAL A 136 4.59 29.44 -21.31
N ASP A 137 3.45 28.98 -20.81
CA ASP A 137 2.31 28.54 -21.62
C ASP A 137 0.99 28.95 -20.93
N PRO A 138 0.31 30.01 -21.40
CA PRO A 138 -0.92 30.51 -20.81
C PRO A 138 -2.06 29.48 -20.70
N ARG A 139 -1.98 28.35 -21.41
CA ARG A 139 -2.97 27.27 -21.34
C ARG A 139 -2.81 26.41 -20.08
N PHE A 140 -1.59 26.30 -19.56
CA PHE A 140 -1.26 25.42 -18.44
C PHE A 140 -0.75 26.19 -17.21
N ASP A 141 -0.22 27.40 -17.41
CA ASP A 141 0.31 28.25 -16.35
C ASP A 141 -0.84 28.76 -15.48
N LYS A 142 -0.82 28.41 -14.19
CA LYS A 142 -1.90 28.74 -13.28
C LYS A 142 -1.41 28.95 -11.84
N ALA A 143 -1.99 29.93 -11.16
CA ALA A 143 -1.92 30.03 -9.71
C ALA A 143 -3.09 29.29 -9.03
N ASN A 144 -2.77 28.54 -7.99
CA ASN A 144 -3.71 27.92 -7.07
C ASN A 144 -3.63 28.66 -5.73
N CYS A 145 -4.71 29.34 -5.36
CA CYS A 145 -4.80 30.16 -4.15
C CYS A 145 -5.67 29.42 -3.12
N GLU A 146 -5.31 29.50 -1.84
CA GLU A 146 -6.16 29.02 -0.74
C GLU A 146 -7.43 29.87 -0.59
N GLU A 147 -8.60 29.23 -0.41
CA GLU A 147 -9.93 29.87 -0.27
C GLU A 147 -10.23 30.33 1.18
N THR A 148 -9.36 31.13 1.80
CA THR A 148 -9.57 31.65 3.17
C THR A 148 -9.72 33.17 3.21
N GLU A 149 -10.31 33.68 4.31
CA GLU A 149 -10.57 35.11 4.54
C GLU A 149 -9.31 35.99 4.40
N THR A 150 -9.53 37.18 3.84
CA THR A 150 -8.54 38.19 3.48
C THR A 150 -7.59 38.55 4.61
N GLY A 151 -6.28 38.40 4.37
CA GLY A 151 -5.23 38.88 5.27
C GLY A 151 -5.22 40.42 5.44
N PHE A 152 -4.90 40.90 6.64
CA PHE A 152 -4.72 42.33 6.93
C PHE A 152 -3.41 42.88 6.32
N GLY A 153 -3.39 44.18 6.01
CA GLY A 153 -2.42 44.86 5.13
C GLY A 153 -0.91 44.66 5.37
N GLU A 154 -0.45 44.30 6.58
CA GLU A 154 0.98 44.06 6.85
C GLU A 154 1.50 42.76 6.24
N PHE A 155 0.67 41.71 6.20
CA PHE A 155 0.98 40.42 5.60
C PHE A 155 1.41 40.58 4.14
N TRP A 156 0.63 41.34 3.36
CA TRP A 156 0.87 41.54 1.93
C TRP A 156 2.21 42.22 1.62
N ARG A 157 2.67 43.10 2.51
CA ARG A 157 4.00 43.72 2.38
C ARG A 157 5.12 42.73 2.65
N PHE A 158 4.98 41.87 3.68
CA PHE A 158 5.97 40.82 3.97
C PHE A 158 5.97 39.75 2.89
N LEU A 159 4.80 39.45 2.32
CA LEU A 159 4.67 38.56 1.17
C LEU A 159 5.41 39.11 -0.04
N ASP A 160 5.21 40.39 -0.39
CA ASP A 160 5.91 40.97 -1.53
C ASP A 160 7.44 40.96 -1.35
N GLU A 161 7.91 41.30 -0.15
CA GLU A 161 9.32 41.23 0.23
C GLU A 161 9.87 39.79 0.11
N ALA A 162 9.14 38.79 0.62
CA ALA A 162 9.53 37.38 0.53
C ALA A 162 9.59 36.88 -0.92
N LEU A 163 8.58 37.23 -1.74
CA LEU A 163 8.50 36.84 -3.14
C LEU A 163 9.58 37.50 -4.00
N VAL A 164 9.90 38.79 -3.78
CA VAL A 164 11.02 39.47 -4.45
C VAL A 164 12.35 38.81 -4.06
N ASN A 165 12.58 38.58 -2.77
CA ASN A 165 13.83 37.99 -2.28
C ASN A 165 14.05 36.59 -2.84
N VAL A 166 13.03 35.73 -2.79
CA VAL A 166 13.16 34.35 -3.23
C VAL A 166 13.34 34.23 -4.75
N THR A 167 12.66 35.06 -5.54
CA THR A 167 12.79 35.03 -7.01
C THR A 167 14.17 35.51 -7.46
N LEU A 168 14.69 36.59 -6.87
CA LEU A 168 16.06 37.06 -7.14
C LEU A 168 17.10 36.02 -6.73
N LYS A 169 16.90 35.39 -5.56
CA LYS A 169 17.78 34.34 -5.06
C LYS A 169 17.79 33.12 -5.97
N ALA A 170 16.63 32.68 -6.44
CA ALA A 170 16.53 31.53 -7.35
C ALA A 170 17.29 31.77 -8.66
N VAL A 171 17.13 32.95 -9.28
CA VAL A 171 17.86 33.30 -10.50
C VAL A 171 19.38 33.28 -10.26
N LYS A 172 19.84 33.85 -9.13
CA LYS A 172 21.27 33.91 -8.79
C LYS A 172 21.88 32.54 -8.44
N ASN A 173 21.08 31.65 -7.85
CA ASN A 173 21.53 30.34 -7.37
C ASN A 173 21.39 29.22 -8.41
N GLY A 174 21.25 29.55 -9.69
CA GLY A 174 21.14 28.55 -10.75
C GLY A 174 19.79 27.84 -10.76
N GLY A 175 18.73 28.56 -10.38
CA GLY A 175 17.35 28.12 -10.51
C GLY A 175 16.66 27.73 -9.20
N PHE A 176 17.24 27.89 -8.01
CA PHE A 176 16.57 27.54 -6.75
C PHE A 176 16.81 28.54 -5.63
N GLY A 177 15.73 28.94 -4.95
CA GLY A 177 15.78 29.85 -3.82
C GLY A 177 14.73 29.50 -2.78
N ALA A 178 15.12 29.54 -1.51
CA ALA A 178 14.21 29.55 -0.37
C ALA A 178 14.53 30.76 0.51
N ALA A 179 13.49 31.42 1.01
CA ALA A 179 13.62 32.59 1.87
C ALA A 179 12.46 32.67 2.85
N SER A 180 12.72 33.24 4.03
CA SER A 180 11.70 33.60 5.00
C SER A 180 11.75 35.10 5.33
N VAL A 181 10.59 35.68 5.60
CA VAL A 181 10.45 37.01 6.20
C VAL A 181 9.69 36.82 7.50
N ILE A 182 10.40 36.93 8.63
CA ILE A 182 9.84 36.73 9.97
C ILE A 182 9.85 38.09 10.68
N LYS A 183 8.66 38.70 10.81
CA LYS A 183 8.46 39.98 11.52
C LYS A 183 7.35 39.80 12.56
N THR A 184 6.24 40.52 12.42
CA THR A 184 5.02 40.29 13.23
C THR A 184 4.31 39.01 12.77
N GLU A 185 4.40 38.69 11.48
CA GLU A 185 3.98 37.42 10.88
C GLU A 185 5.14 36.79 10.11
N ALA A 186 5.11 35.46 9.95
CA ALA A 186 6.11 34.72 9.20
C ALA A 186 5.59 34.36 7.81
N VAL A 187 6.35 34.70 6.78
CA VAL A 187 6.10 34.27 5.40
C VAL A 187 7.29 33.44 4.93
N TYR A 188 7.01 32.22 4.50
CA TYR A 188 7.98 31.31 3.89
C TYR A 188 7.71 31.23 2.40
N ALA A 189 8.74 31.42 1.58
CA ALA A 189 8.62 31.37 0.14
C ALA A 189 9.74 30.52 -0.48
N LEU A 190 9.40 29.80 -1.55
CA LEU A 190 10.33 28.99 -2.34
C LEU A 190 10.07 29.21 -3.82
N ALA A 191 11.14 29.42 -4.58
CA ALA A 191 11.13 29.56 -6.03
C ALA A 191 12.07 28.53 -6.66
N GLN A 192 11.63 27.92 -7.75
CA GLN A 192 12.45 27.01 -8.53
C GLN A 192 12.19 27.17 -10.03
N CYS A 193 13.26 27.31 -10.81
CA CYS A 193 13.25 27.24 -12.26
C CYS A 193 13.63 25.83 -12.72
N TRP A 194 13.14 25.46 -13.90
CA TRP A 194 13.57 24.24 -14.54
C TRP A 194 15.01 24.37 -15.04
N GLN A 195 15.80 23.32 -14.83
CA GLN A 195 17.23 23.29 -15.14
C GLN A 195 17.52 23.32 -16.65
N THR A 196 16.48 23.23 -17.49
CA THR A 196 16.59 23.45 -18.93
C THR A 196 16.63 24.93 -19.32
N LEU A 197 16.32 25.84 -18.39
CA LEU A 197 16.22 27.28 -18.65
C LEU A 197 17.53 28.01 -18.38
N ASP A 198 17.78 29.06 -19.16
CA ASP A 198 18.83 30.03 -18.89
C ASP A 198 18.38 31.08 -17.85
N GLU A 199 19.30 31.96 -17.45
CA GLU A 199 19.03 32.98 -16.43
C GLU A 199 17.89 33.93 -16.83
N ASN A 200 17.79 34.31 -18.11
CA ASN A 200 16.81 35.29 -18.59
C ASN A 200 15.40 34.68 -18.64
N THR A 201 15.29 33.49 -19.20
CA THR A 201 14.03 32.72 -19.29
C THR A 201 13.54 32.28 -17.91
N CYS A 202 14.44 31.89 -17.01
CA CYS A 202 14.13 31.65 -15.59
C CYS A 202 13.57 32.91 -14.91
N ARG A 203 14.24 34.06 -15.10
CA ARG A 203 13.80 35.34 -14.54
C ARG A 203 12.42 35.73 -15.05
N GLU A 204 12.16 35.59 -16.34
CA GLU A 204 10.86 35.91 -16.93
C GLU A 204 9.75 35.01 -16.39
N CYS A 205 9.98 33.69 -16.32
CA CYS A 205 9.01 32.76 -15.74
C CYS A 205 8.66 33.13 -14.28
N LEU A 206 9.68 33.37 -13.45
CA LEU A 206 9.48 33.72 -12.04
C LEU A 206 8.78 35.06 -11.85
N VAL A 207 9.02 36.04 -12.73
CA VAL A 207 8.29 37.32 -12.72
C VAL A 207 6.80 37.10 -13.01
N ASN A 208 6.47 36.28 -14.01
CA ASN A 208 5.09 35.95 -14.36
C ASN A 208 4.39 35.15 -13.25
N ALA A 209 5.07 34.13 -12.70
CA ALA A 209 4.57 33.34 -11.57
C ALA A 209 4.29 34.22 -10.34
N ARG A 210 5.23 35.13 -9.99
CA ARG A 210 5.04 36.10 -8.92
C ARG A 210 3.86 37.02 -9.17
N SER A 211 3.71 37.54 -10.39
CA SER A 211 2.58 38.39 -10.74
C SER A 211 1.24 37.66 -10.56
N SER A 212 1.19 36.36 -10.89
CA SER A 212 0.00 35.55 -10.69
C SER A 212 -0.30 35.29 -9.20
N LEU A 213 0.73 35.12 -8.36
CA LEU A 213 0.55 34.93 -6.92
C LEU A 213 0.11 36.21 -6.19
N ARG A 214 0.50 37.39 -6.69
CA ARG A 214 0.03 38.68 -6.14
C ARG A 214 -1.48 38.89 -6.30
N ALA A 215 -2.14 38.13 -7.17
CA ALA A 215 -3.58 38.17 -7.35
C ALA A 215 -4.33 37.19 -6.41
N CYS A 216 -3.62 36.44 -5.56
CA CYS A 216 -4.23 35.56 -4.57
C CYS A 216 -4.53 36.32 -3.26
N ASP A 217 -5.69 36.06 -2.66
CA ASP A 217 -6.11 36.67 -1.39
C ASP A 217 -5.88 35.76 -0.14
N GLY A 218 -5.27 34.58 -0.34
CA GLY A 218 -5.03 33.57 0.70
C GLY A 218 -3.64 33.59 1.34
N HIS A 219 -3.50 32.90 2.48
CA HIS A 219 -2.24 32.78 3.24
C HIS A 219 -1.29 31.72 2.70
N GLU A 220 -1.78 30.85 1.81
CA GLU A 220 -0.99 29.91 1.04
C GLU A 220 -1.37 29.99 -0.46
N ALA A 221 -0.37 30.02 -1.34
CA ALA A 221 -0.62 29.88 -2.77
C ALA A 221 0.59 29.29 -3.51
N ARG A 222 0.29 28.72 -4.68
CA ARG A 222 1.25 28.04 -5.56
C ARG A 222 1.07 28.51 -6.99
N ALA A 223 2.15 28.84 -7.68
CA ALA A 223 2.15 29.08 -9.11
C ALA A 223 2.83 27.91 -9.81
N PHE A 224 2.06 27.22 -10.64
CA PHE A 224 2.50 26.11 -11.47
C PHE A 224 2.70 26.63 -12.89
N PHE A 225 3.93 26.94 -13.26
CA PHE A 225 4.28 27.46 -14.57
C PHE A 225 5.10 26.45 -15.35
N THR A 226 5.04 26.56 -16.67
CA THR A 226 5.70 25.64 -17.60
C THR A 226 7.21 25.60 -17.41
N GLY A 227 7.81 26.71 -16.98
CA GLY A 227 9.25 26.85 -16.72
C GLY A 227 9.68 26.94 -15.26
N CYS A 228 8.74 27.09 -14.32
CA CYS A 228 9.08 27.40 -12.93
C CYS A 228 7.94 27.09 -11.96
N TYR A 229 8.29 27.04 -10.69
CA TYR A 229 7.40 26.84 -9.56
C TYR A 229 7.67 27.89 -8.49
N LEU A 230 6.61 28.43 -7.91
CA LEU A 230 6.70 29.41 -6.83
C LEU A 230 5.62 29.09 -5.80
N LYS A 231 5.99 28.98 -4.52
CA LYS A 231 5.05 28.76 -3.41
C LYS A 231 5.35 29.71 -2.28
N TYR A 232 4.29 30.23 -1.64
CA TYR A 232 4.39 30.85 -0.33
C TYR A 232 3.40 30.21 0.64
N SER A 233 3.72 30.27 1.94
CA SER A 233 2.84 29.86 3.03
C SER A 233 3.25 30.57 4.32
N THR A 234 2.32 30.70 5.25
CA THR A 234 2.60 31.10 6.64
C THR A 234 3.21 29.97 7.47
N HIS A 235 3.12 28.73 6.99
CA HIS A 235 3.76 27.56 7.58
C HIS A 235 5.06 27.22 6.85
N LYS A 236 6.12 26.93 7.62
CA LYS A 236 7.40 26.54 7.03
C LYS A 236 7.30 25.17 6.34
N PHE A 237 7.77 25.07 5.11
CA PHE A 237 7.64 23.87 4.26
C PHE A 237 8.95 23.40 3.59
N PHE A 238 10.09 23.95 4.01
CA PHE A 238 11.43 23.60 3.56
C PHE A 238 12.42 23.60 4.72
N ASP A 239 13.53 22.87 4.56
CA ASP A 239 14.57 22.73 5.59
C ASP A 239 15.46 23.97 5.72
N ASP A 240 16.05 24.19 6.91
CA ASP A 240 16.96 25.32 7.19
C ASP A 240 18.16 25.40 6.23
N ALA A 241 18.62 24.25 5.75
CA ALA A 241 19.71 24.15 4.79
C ALA A 241 19.36 24.79 3.42
N ALA A 242 18.07 24.78 3.03
CA ALA A 242 17.61 25.37 1.78
C ALA A 242 17.72 26.90 1.80
N GLU A 243 17.56 27.51 2.97
CA GLU A 243 17.67 28.96 3.16
C GLU A 243 19.13 29.44 3.18
N HIS A 244 20.08 28.57 3.55
CA HIS A 244 21.50 28.92 3.69
C HIS A 244 22.38 28.44 2.53
N LYS A 245 21.80 28.01 1.40
CA LYS A 245 22.56 27.52 0.23
C LYS A 245 23.42 28.67 -0.35
N PRO A 246 24.77 28.56 -0.33
CA PRO A 246 25.67 29.65 -0.73
C PRO A 246 25.63 29.90 -2.25
N ASP A 247 25.95 31.14 -2.64
CA ASP A 247 25.99 31.59 -4.03
C ASP A 247 26.83 30.64 -4.92
N ALA A 248 26.42 30.48 -6.18
CA ALA A 248 27.17 29.72 -7.18
C ALA A 248 28.62 30.24 -7.35
N ASP A 249 28.83 31.57 -7.26
CA ASP A 249 30.16 32.20 -7.32
C ASP A 249 31.03 31.92 -6.08
N GLN A 250 30.41 31.74 -4.90
CA GLN A 250 31.13 31.51 -3.65
C GLN A 250 31.70 30.09 -3.56
N ARG A 251 31.12 29.13 -4.29
CA ARG A 251 31.67 27.77 -4.44
C ARG A 251 33.02 27.75 -5.16
N ASN A 252 33.25 28.67 -6.10
CA ASN A 252 34.55 28.81 -6.78
C ASN A 252 35.57 29.59 -5.92
N PHE A 253 35.11 30.52 -5.08
CA PHE A 253 35.97 31.31 -4.19
C PHE A 253 36.42 30.55 -2.92
N ILE A 254 35.56 29.70 -2.34
CA ILE A 254 35.91 28.88 -1.16
C ILE A 254 37.07 27.91 -1.48
N ARG A 255 37.16 27.44 -2.73
CA ARG A 255 38.24 26.55 -3.20
C ARG A 255 39.59 27.26 -3.35
N SER A 256 39.62 28.58 -3.52
CA SER A 256 40.87 29.36 -3.69
C SER A 256 41.32 30.12 -2.44
N SER A 257 40.45 30.31 -1.43
CA SER A 257 40.66 31.38 -0.43
C SER A 257 40.92 30.92 1.01
N PHE A 258 40.67 29.67 1.38
CA PHE A 258 40.59 29.30 2.82
C PHE A 258 41.88 28.82 3.51
N PHE A 259 43.01 28.67 2.82
CA PHE A 259 44.27 28.30 3.50
C PHE A 259 45.51 29.07 3.01
N PRO A 260 45.64 30.38 3.28
CA PRO A 260 46.88 31.08 2.96
C PRO A 260 47.92 31.01 4.09
N HIS A 261 47.55 30.71 5.36
CA HIS A 261 48.43 31.03 6.51
C HIS A 261 48.42 30.07 7.73
N LEU A 262 48.11 28.79 7.60
CA LEU A 262 48.33 27.80 8.68
C LEU A 262 49.39 26.78 8.28
N SER A 263 50.31 26.44 9.19
CA SER A 263 51.32 25.42 8.92
C SER A 263 50.66 24.04 8.81
N ASP A 264 51.07 23.22 7.83
CA ASP A 264 50.53 21.88 7.54
C ASP A 264 50.40 20.99 8.79
N ARG A 265 51.26 21.21 9.77
CA ARG A 265 51.32 20.42 11.00
C ARG A 265 50.19 20.72 11.97
N ASP A 266 49.66 21.94 11.97
CA ASP A 266 48.61 22.35 12.91
C ASP A 266 47.21 21.98 12.38
N VAL A 267 47.01 22.08 11.07
CA VAL A 267 45.78 21.64 10.40
C VAL A 267 45.61 20.12 10.48
N THR A 268 46.69 19.36 10.29
CA THR A 268 46.66 17.89 10.37
C THR A 268 46.32 17.39 11.78
N ARG A 269 46.83 18.05 12.83
CA ARG A 269 46.57 17.65 14.23
C ARG A 269 45.12 17.93 14.66
N LEU A 270 44.57 19.07 14.28
CA LEU A 270 43.17 19.42 14.53
C LEU A 270 42.20 18.53 13.75
N ALA A 271 42.52 18.21 12.50
CA ALA A 271 41.73 17.28 11.69
C ALA A 271 41.72 15.87 12.30
N ILE A 272 42.88 15.34 12.72
CA ILE A 272 42.95 14.00 13.34
C ILE A 272 42.20 13.95 14.67
N ALA A 273 42.29 15.01 15.50
CA ALA A 273 41.55 15.08 16.76
C ALA A 273 40.03 15.12 16.55
N ALA A 274 39.56 15.90 15.57
CA ALA A 274 38.14 15.99 15.23
C ALA A 274 37.59 14.67 14.65
N ILE A 275 38.36 14.01 13.77
CA ILE A 275 38.02 12.70 13.19
C ILE A 275 38.01 11.62 14.29
N SER A 276 38.95 11.66 15.23
CA SER A 276 38.99 10.68 16.33
C SER A 276 37.80 10.83 17.27
N LEU A 277 37.39 12.07 17.55
CA LEU A 277 36.23 12.37 18.40
C LEU A 277 34.91 11.98 17.71
N SER A 278 34.78 12.23 16.40
CA SER A 278 33.58 11.84 15.64
C SER A 278 33.45 10.32 15.47
N ILE A 279 34.57 9.60 15.35
CA ILE A 279 34.58 8.13 15.35
C ILE A 279 34.18 7.61 16.74
N LEU A 280 34.67 8.19 17.83
CA LEU A 280 34.31 7.77 19.18
C LEU A 280 32.83 8.03 19.52
N THR A 281 32.27 9.17 19.12
CA THR A 281 30.85 9.48 19.34
C THR A 281 29.94 8.62 18.47
N SER A 282 30.31 8.36 17.21
CA SER A 282 29.56 7.45 16.33
C SER A 282 29.64 6.00 16.78
N LEU A 283 30.77 5.51 17.30
CA LEU A 283 30.87 4.19 17.93
C LEU A 283 30.05 4.11 19.22
N GLY A 284 30.08 5.14 20.07
CA GLY A 284 29.26 5.22 21.27
C GLY A 284 27.76 5.21 20.95
N ALA A 285 27.35 6.00 19.95
CA ALA A 285 25.99 6.02 19.42
C ALA A 285 25.60 4.68 18.79
N PHE A 286 26.50 4.03 18.05
CA PHE A 286 26.27 2.71 17.45
C PHE A 286 26.14 1.60 18.49
N ILE A 287 26.94 1.64 19.57
CA ILE A 287 26.85 0.68 20.67
C ILE A 287 25.56 0.91 21.47
N SER A 288 25.19 2.16 21.74
CA SER A 288 23.90 2.50 22.37
C SER A 288 22.72 2.12 21.48
N TYR A 289 22.77 2.42 20.18
CA TYR A 289 21.78 2.01 19.19
C TYR A 289 21.67 0.49 19.11
N ARG A 290 22.78 -0.25 19.13
CA ARG A 290 22.76 -1.73 19.20
C ARG A 290 22.19 -2.25 20.51
N ARG A 291 22.45 -1.59 21.65
CA ARG A 291 21.87 -1.97 22.95
C ARG A 291 20.36 -1.70 23.01
N VAL A 292 19.90 -0.59 22.44
CA VAL A 292 18.48 -0.23 22.33
C VAL A 292 17.76 -1.08 21.28
N SER A 293 18.40 -1.36 20.15
CA SER A 293 17.91 -2.27 19.09
C SER A 293 17.82 -3.71 19.59
N ARG A 294 18.76 -4.16 20.43
CA ARG A 294 18.66 -5.48 21.11
C ARG A 294 17.53 -5.53 22.13
N LYS A 295 17.14 -4.41 22.75
CA LYS A 295 15.96 -4.34 23.63
C LYS A 295 14.63 -4.19 22.87
N ARG A 296 14.65 -3.67 21.63
CA ARG A 296 13.47 -3.60 20.73
C ARG A 296 13.31 -4.83 19.82
N LYS A 297 14.31 -5.71 19.73
CA LYS A 297 14.16 -7.07 19.17
C LYS A 297 13.65 -8.02 20.26
N ALA A 298 12.45 -7.75 20.77
CA ALA A 298 11.59 -8.80 21.27
C ALA A 298 10.59 -9.09 20.13
N GLN A 299 10.82 -10.22 19.46
CA GLN A 299 9.88 -10.97 18.62
C GLN A 299 9.33 -10.30 17.34
N VAL A 300 10.20 -10.04 16.35
CA VAL A 300 9.79 -10.24 14.95
C VAL A 300 10.22 -11.67 14.60
N PRO A 301 9.30 -12.61 14.39
CA PRO A 301 9.63 -13.93 13.86
C PRO A 301 10.28 -13.77 12.49
N THR A 302 11.35 -14.51 12.29
CA THR A 302 12.26 -14.48 11.15
C THR A 302 11.55 -14.81 9.84
N CYS A 303 11.03 -13.80 9.14
CA CYS A 303 10.81 -13.88 7.70
C CYS A 303 12.18 -13.92 7.01
N ALA A 304 12.53 -15.00 6.33
CA ALA A 304 13.79 -15.08 5.61
C ALA A 304 13.77 -14.18 4.36
N ASN A 305 14.81 -13.37 4.15
CA ASN A 305 14.94 -12.58 2.93
C ASN A 305 15.59 -13.46 1.84
N PHE A 306 14.84 -13.72 0.78
CA PHE A 306 15.33 -14.43 -0.41
C PHE A 306 15.78 -13.40 -1.46
N LYS A 307 16.88 -13.71 -2.17
CA LYS A 307 17.31 -12.91 -3.32
C LYS A 307 16.34 -13.09 -4.49
N TYR A 308 16.07 -12.03 -5.24
CA TYR A 308 15.17 -12.06 -6.39
C TYR A 308 15.60 -13.10 -7.42
N GLU A 309 16.88 -13.09 -7.78
CA GLU A 309 17.44 -13.93 -8.84
C GLU A 309 17.33 -15.42 -8.48
N MET A 310 17.36 -15.75 -7.18
CA MET A 310 17.14 -17.11 -6.71
C MET A 310 15.71 -17.58 -7.00
N LEU A 311 14.72 -16.72 -6.71
CA LEU A 311 13.30 -17.05 -6.93
C LEU A 311 12.94 -17.01 -8.42
N GLU A 312 13.50 -16.08 -9.18
CA GLU A 312 13.36 -16.03 -10.63
C GLU A 312 13.91 -17.30 -11.28
N LYS A 313 15.10 -17.76 -10.88
CA LYS A 313 15.67 -19.03 -11.36
C LYS A 313 14.83 -20.23 -10.94
N ALA A 314 14.36 -20.27 -9.68
CA ALA A 314 13.56 -21.37 -9.15
C ALA A 314 12.16 -21.49 -9.81
N THR A 315 11.67 -20.40 -10.41
CA THR A 315 10.37 -20.35 -11.09
C THR A 315 10.51 -20.35 -12.61
N GLU A 316 11.71 -20.63 -13.15
CA GLU A 316 12.01 -20.57 -14.59
C GLU A 316 11.57 -19.23 -15.21
N SER A 317 11.98 -18.12 -14.61
CA SER A 317 11.56 -16.77 -14.98
C SER A 317 10.04 -16.56 -14.91
N PHE A 318 9.39 -17.20 -13.93
CA PHE A 318 7.94 -17.18 -13.72
C PHE A 318 7.14 -17.73 -14.92
N HIS A 319 7.68 -18.75 -15.59
CA HIS A 319 7.01 -19.37 -16.74
C HIS A 319 5.63 -19.93 -16.37
N ASP A 320 4.70 -19.85 -17.32
CA ASP A 320 3.30 -20.24 -17.08
C ASP A 320 3.12 -21.73 -16.72
N SER A 321 4.05 -22.58 -17.15
CA SER A 321 4.09 -24.01 -16.76
C SER A 321 4.42 -24.25 -15.30
N MET A 322 5.07 -23.28 -14.63
CA MET A 322 5.44 -23.34 -13.21
C MET A 322 4.35 -22.77 -12.31
N LYS A 323 3.21 -22.33 -12.88
CA LYS A 323 2.01 -21.95 -12.13
C LYS A 323 1.48 -23.17 -11.38
N LEU A 324 1.90 -23.29 -10.12
CA LEU A 324 1.59 -24.34 -9.13
C LEU A 324 1.98 -25.76 -9.59
N GLY A 325 3.15 -26.28 -9.16
CA GLY A 325 3.39 -27.73 -9.19
C GLY A 325 4.80 -28.37 -9.20
N GLN A 326 5.84 -27.85 -8.53
CA GLN A 326 6.91 -28.59 -7.78
C GLN A 326 8.02 -27.60 -7.36
N GLY A 327 8.39 -27.58 -6.07
CA GLY A 327 9.23 -26.54 -5.47
C GLY A 327 8.39 -25.56 -4.63
N GLY A 328 9.00 -24.80 -3.72
CA GLY A 328 8.32 -23.84 -2.83
C GLY A 328 7.26 -22.99 -3.54
N ALA A 329 6.18 -22.63 -2.84
CA ALA A 329 5.12 -21.82 -3.46
C ALA A 329 5.51 -20.34 -3.43
N VAL A 330 5.90 -19.80 -4.59
CA VAL A 330 6.21 -18.37 -4.75
C VAL A 330 4.94 -17.64 -5.18
N LYS A 331 4.34 -16.89 -4.25
CA LYS A 331 3.23 -15.98 -4.55
C LYS A 331 3.81 -14.67 -5.09
N LYS A 332 3.72 -14.49 -6.40
CA LYS A 332 3.99 -13.21 -7.05
C LYS A 332 2.80 -12.30 -6.82
N LEU A 333 3.07 -11.14 -6.24
CA LEU A 333 2.04 -10.12 -6.11
C LEU A 333 2.14 -9.14 -7.29
N PHE A 334 1.00 -8.69 -7.79
CA PHE A 334 0.92 -7.79 -8.94
C PHE A 334 0.93 -6.33 -8.47
N PHE A 335 1.82 -5.55 -9.07
CA PHE A 335 2.00 -4.13 -8.82
C PHE A 335 0.92 -3.37 -9.56
N ASN A 336 -0.16 -2.97 -8.89
CA ASN A 336 -1.07 -2.00 -9.51
C ASN A 336 -1.83 -1.05 -8.56
N THR A 337 -1.59 -1.08 -7.23
CA THR A 337 -2.26 -0.15 -6.29
C THR A 337 -1.39 0.14 -5.05
N ARG A 338 -1.53 1.32 -4.42
CA ARG A 338 -0.93 1.64 -3.11
C ARG A 338 -1.34 0.63 -2.01
N GLU A 339 -2.52 0.03 -2.14
CA GLU A 339 -3.03 -1.03 -1.25
C GLU A 339 -2.14 -2.29 -1.22
N TRP A 340 -1.35 -2.53 -2.27
CA TRP A 340 -0.50 -3.71 -2.37
C TRP A 340 0.64 -3.71 -1.34
N ALA A 341 1.32 -2.57 -1.13
CA ALA A 341 2.42 -2.49 -0.16
C ALA A 341 1.89 -2.72 1.26
N ASP A 342 0.74 -2.12 1.59
CA ASP A 342 0.06 -2.35 2.85
C ASP A 342 -0.35 -3.82 3.00
N GLN A 343 -0.92 -4.46 1.97
CA GLN A 343 -1.25 -5.89 2.00
C GLN A 343 -0.01 -6.76 2.19
N PHE A 344 1.09 -6.47 1.50
CA PHE A 344 2.34 -7.23 1.59
C PHE A 344 2.96 -7.13 2.99
N PHE A 345 3.18 -5.90 3.50
CA PHE A 345 3.77 -5.72 4.83
C PHE A 345 2.82 -6.21 5.93
N ASN A 346 1.51 -6.05 5.77
CA ASN A 346 0.54 -6.58 6.71
C ASN A 346 0.53 -8.12 6.71
N GLU A 347 0.59 -8.77 5.54
CA GLU A 347 0.71 -10.24 5.44
C GLU A 347 2.02 -10.72 6.09
N VAL A 348 3.16 -10.12 5.77
CA VAL A 348 4.46 -10.46 6.37
C VAL A 348 4.47 -10.25 7.89
N ASN A 349 3.96 -9.10 8.37
CA ASN A 349 4.00 -8.77 9.79
C ASN A 349 3.07 -9.66 10.63
N LEU A 350 1.88 -9.99 10.12
CA LEU A 350 0.90 -10.78 10.87
C LEU A 350 1.12 -12.28 10.75
N ILE A 351 1.58 -12.78 9.60
CA ILE A 351 1.69 -14.23 9.36
C ILE A 351 3.10 -14.80 9.62
N SER A 352 4.15 -13.97 9.70
CA SER A 352 5.53 -14.45 9.94
C SER A 352 5.67 -15.26 11.24
N GLY A 353 4.85 -14.96 12.25
CA GLY A 353 4.80 -15.67 13.53
C GLY A 353 3.80 -16.81 13.62
N VAL A 354 2.93 -16.96 12.62
CA VAL A 354 1.84 -17.93 12.67
C VAL A 354 2.40 -19.30 12.30
N GLN A 355 2.36 -20.22 13.26
CA GLN A 355 2.79 -21.61 13.07
C GLN A 355 1.72 -22.55 13.59
N HIS A 356 1.02 -23.19 12.66
CA HIS A 356 0.00 -24.18 12.98
C HIS A 356 -0.04 -25.26 11.90
N LYS A 357 -0.32 -26.51 12.30
CA LYS A 357 -0.37 -27.66 11.39
C LYS A 357 -1.36 -27.45 10.22
N ASN A 358 -2.44 -26.71 10.48
CA ASN A 358 -3.51 -26.43 9.52
C ASN A 358 -3.44 -25.04 8.85
N LEU A 359 -2.31 -24.35 8.93
CA LEU A 359 -2.08 -23.09 8.22
C LEU A 359 -0.87 -23.25 7.31
N VAL A 360 -0.87 -22.59 6.15
CA VAL A 360 0.31 -22.56 5.26
C VAL A 360 1.34 -21.62 5.86
N ARG A 361 2.55 -22.13 6.08
CA ARG A 361 3.66 -21.38 6.66
C ARG A 361 4.32 -20.46 5.63
N LEU A 362 4.42 -19.18 5.97
CA LEU A 362 5.29 -18.23 5.27
C LEU A 362 6.76 -18.56 5.62
N LEU A 363 7.57 -18.81 4.61
CA LEU A 363 9.00 -19.08 4.73
C LEU A 363 9.82 -17.81 4.69
N GLY A 364 9.40 -16.84 3.89
CA GLY A 364 10.13 -15.62 3.67
C GLY A 364 9.54 -14.73 2.58
N CYS A 365 10.27 -13.69 2.23
CA CYS A 365 9.90 -12.79 1.14
C CYS A 365 11.13 -12.32 0.35
N SER A 366 10.90 -11.82 -0.86
CA SER A 366 11.87 -11.04 -1.62
C SER A 366 11.31 -9.66 -1.85
N ILE A 367 12.04 -8.65 -1.38
CA ILE A 367 11.76 -7.23 -1.63
C ILE A 367 12.79 -6.60 -2.58
N GLU A 368 13.85 -7.35 -2.88
CA GLU A 368 14.85 -6.99 -3.88
C GLU A 368 14.27 -7.31 -5.27
N GLY A 369 14.50 -6.46 -6.27
CA GLY A 369 14.08 -6.68 -7.66
C GLY A 369 12.77 -5.99 -8.09
N PRO A 370 12.36 -6.15 -9.37
CA PRO A 370 11.22 -5.45 -9.95
C PRO A 370 9.87 -5.96 -9.43
N LYS A 371 9.87 -7.07 -8.67
CA LYS A 371 8.66 -7.63 -8.08
C LYS A 371 8.90 -8.11 -6.66
N SER A 372 7.91 -7.90 -5.81
CA SER A 372 7.90 -8.40 -4.44
C SER A 372 7.17 -9.74 -4.38
N LEU A 373 7.80 -10.67 -3.70
CA LEU A 373 7.45 -12.08 -3.73
C LEU A 373 7.31 -12.59 -2.30
N LEU A 374 6.26 -13.37 -2.05
CA LEU A 374 6.10 -14.12 -0.81
C LEU A 374 6.40 -15.59 -1.08
N VAL A 375 7.16 -16.22 -0.20
CA VAL A 375 7.59 -17.62 -0.34
C VAL A 375 6.93 -18.44 0.76
N TYR A 376 6.08 -19.37 0.38
CA TYR A 376 5.38 -20.28 1.28
C TYR A 376 5.91 -21.70 1.16
N GLU A 377 5.61 -22.51 2.17
CA GLU A 377 5.78 -23.95 2.05
C GLU A 377 4.97 -24.50 0.87
N TYR A 378 5.54 -25.47 0.17
CA TYR A 378 4.84 -26.14 -0.91
C TYR A 378 3.89 -27.20 -0.34
N VAL A 379 2.61 -27.06 -0.66
CA VAL A 379 1.57 -28.03 -0.31
C VAL A 379 1.31 -28.92 -1.53
N HIS A 380 1.45 -30.23 -1.35
CA HIS A 380 1.67 -31.17 -2.46
C HIS A 380 0.41 -31.47 -3.28
N ASN A 381 -0.75 -31.58 -2.63
CA ASN A 381 -2.00 -31.75 -3.35
C ASN A 381 -2.60 -30.38 -3.67
N LYS A 382 -3.60 -30.42 -4.53
CA LYS A 382 -4.33 -29.26 -5.01
C LYS A 382 -5.22 -28.65 -3.92
N SER A 383 -5.82 -27.51 -4.24
CA SER A 383 -6.87 -26.91 -3.42
C SER A 383 -8.10 -27.81 -3.33
N LEU A 384 -8.86 -27.66 -2.24
CA LEU A 384 -10.01 -28.51 -1.92
C LEU A 384 -11.11 -28.40 -2.98
N ASP A 385 -11.34 -27.24 -3.58
CA ASP A 385 -12.31 -27.05 -4.67
C ASP A 385 -11.99 -27.95 -5.89
N GLN A 386 -10.71 -28.07 -6.24
CA GLN A 386 -10.24 -28.91 -7.33
C GLN A 386 -10.45 -30.40 -7.01
N ILE A 387 -10.41 -30.82 -5.76
CA ILE A 387 -10.69 -32.22 -5.41
C ILE A 387 -12.21 -32.46 -5.26
N LEU A 388 -12.93 -31.52 -4.66
CA LEU A 388 -14.33 -31.67 -4.28
C LEU A 388 -15.28 -31.55 -5.47
N PHE A 389 -15.01 -30.64 -6.41
CA PHE A 389 -15.92 -30.32 -7.52
C PHE A 389 -15.49 -30.85 -8.89
N MET A 390 -14.28 -31.45 -9.02
CA MET A 390 -13.88 -32.05 -10.29
C MET A 390 -14.81 -33.20 -10.69
N LYS A 391 -15.17 -33.22 -11.98
CA LYS A 391 -16.06 -34.22 -12.57
C LYS A 391 -15.38 -35.58 -12.81
N ASN A 392 -14.04 -35.66 -12.72
CA ASN A 392 -13.31 -36.90 -12.89
C ASN A 392 -13.46 -37.78 -11.65
N THR A 393 -14.03 -38.97 -11.85
CA THR A 393 -14.52 -39.92 -10.84
C THR A 393 -13.44 -40.73 -10.11
N VAL A 394 -12.15 -40.45 -10.36
CA VAL A 394 -11.06 -41.33 -9.93
C VAL A 394 -10.78 -41.25 -8.43
N HIS A 395 -11.05 -40.12 -7.77
CA HIS A 395 -10.76 -39.97 -6.33
C HIS A 395 -11.79 -39.10 -5.59
N ILE A 396 -12.86 -39.73 -5.10
CA ILE A 396 -13.88 -39.07 -4.27
C ILE A 396 -13.40 -39.11 -2.81
N LEU A 397 -13.38 -37.95 -2.14
CA LEU A 397 -13.07 -37.89 -0.70
C LEU A 397 -14.15 -38.63 0.09
N SER A 398 -13.72 -39.60 0.89
CA SER A 398 -14.61 -40.32 1.82
C SER A 398 -15.13 -39.40 2.91
N TRP A 399 -16.21 -39.80 3.58
CA TRP A 399 -16.77 -39.02 4.69
C TRP A 399 -15.73 -38.75 5.78
N LYS A 400 -14.96 -39.77 6.18
CA LYS A 400 -13.89 -39.64 7.18
C LYS A 400 -12.84 -38.59 6.78
N GLN A 401 -12.45 -38.55 5.51
CA GLN A 401 -11.51 -37.54 5.00
C GLN A 401 -12.13 -36.15 5.06
N ARG A 402 -13.38 -35.99 4.61
CA ARG A 402 -14.12 -34.72 4.68
C ARG A 402 -14.24 -34.21 6.12
N PHE A 403 -14.60 -35.09 7.05
CA PHE A 403 -14.75 -34.75 8.46
C PHE A 403 -13.42 -34.31 9.09
N ASN A 404 -12.32 -35.03 8.81
CA ASN A 404 -10.99 -34.62 9.26
C ASN A 404 -10.55 -33.28 8.67
N ILE A 405 -10.91 -33.00 7.41
CA ILE A 405 -10.67 -31.70 6.77
C ILE A 405 -11.45 -30.59 7.50
N ILE A 406 -12.73 -30.82 7.81
CA ILE A 406 -13.57 -29.86 8.55
C ILE A 406 -12.96 -29.55 9.93
N ILE A 407 -12.55 -30.58 10.67
CA ILE A 407 -11.89 -30.40 11.98
C ILE A 407 -10.60 -29.60 11.81
N GLY A 408 -9.72 -29.98 10.89
CA GLY A 408 -8.44 -29.28 10.71
C GLY A 408 -8.61 -27.81 10.30
N ILE A 409 -9.60 -27.49 9.45
CA ILE A 409 -9.92 -26.09 9.12
C ILE A 409 -10.41 -25.35 10.38
N SER A 410 -11.28 -25.98 11.18
CA SER A 410 -11.79 -25.35 12.40
C SER A 410 -10.71 -25.07 13.44
N GLU A 411 -9.76 -25.99 13.63
CA GLU A 411 -8.59 -25.82 14.49
C GLU A 411 -7.67 -24.70 13.98
N GLY A 412 -7.46 -24.61 12.66
CA GLY A 412 -6.69 -23.54 12.03
C GLY A 412 -7.30 -22.15 12.24
N LEU A 413 -8.62 -22.02 12.10
CA LEU A 413 -9.35 -20.77 12.34
C LEU A 413 -9.40 -20.41 13.83
N GLU A 414 -9.60 -21.38 14.72
CA GLU A 414 -9.51 -21.16 16.16
C GLU A 414 -8.14 -20.59 16.54
N TYR A 415 -7.06 -21.12 15.99
CA TYR A 415 -5.71 -20.61 16.22
C TYR A 415 -5.56 -19.15 15.77
N LEU A 416 -6.10 -18.75 14.61
CA LEU A 416 -6.05 -17.36 14.14
C LEU A 416 -6.88 -16.41 15.04
N HIS A 417 -8.03 -16.88 15.54
CA HIS A 417 -8.93 -16.04 16.33
C HIS A 417 -8.53 -15.91 17.80
N ARG A 418 -7.82 -16.90 18.34
CA ARG A 418 -7.50 -17.00 19.78
C ARG A 418 -6.06 -17.40 20.10
N GLY A 419 -5.42 -18.19 19.25
CA GLY A 419 -4.12 -18.80 19.49
C GLY A 419 -2.90 -17.93 19.17
N SER A 420 -3.07 -16.81 18.45
CA SER A 420 -2.01 -15.84 18.15
C SER A 420 -1.96 -14.69 19.17
N GLU A 421 -0.81 -14.03 19.30
CA GLU A 421 -0.62 -12.85 20.19
C GLU A 421 -1.61 -11.71 19.90
N VAL A 422 -2.08 -11.64 18.65
CA VAL A 422 -3.09 -10.70 18.17
C VAL A 422 -4.18 -11.50 17.46
N LYS A 423 -5.46 -11.15 17.63
CA LYS A 423 -6.57 -11.78 16.91
C LYS A 423 -6.46 -11.46 15.40
N ILE A 424 -6.32 -12.49 14.57
CA ILE A 424 -6.21 -12.38 13.11
C ILE A 424 -7.51 -12.85 12.46
N ILE A 425 -8.12 -12.01 11.60
CA ILE A 425 -9.28 -12.36 10.78
C ILE A 425 -8.80 -12.60 9.35
N HIS A 426 -9.18 -13.73 8.75
CA HIS A 426 -8.72 -14.16 7.43
C HIS A 426 -9.42 -13.46 6.27
N ARG A 427 -10.76 -13.31 6.34
CA ARG A 427 -11.66 -12.64 5.36
C ARG A 427 -11.88 -13.31 4.00
N ASP A 428 -11.18 -14.41 3.70
CA ASP A 428 -11.33 -15.10 2.40
C ASP A 428 -11.30 -16.62 2.55
N ILE A 429 -12.03 -17.12 3.54
CA ILE A 429 -12.21 -18.56 3.75
C ILE A 429 -13.15 -19.12 2.68
N LYS A 430 -12.62 -20.01 1.85
CA LYS A 430 -13.33 -20.69 0.75
C LYS A 430 -12.58 -21.94 0.31
N THR A 431 -13.24 -22.82 -0.44
CA THR A 431 -12.68 -24.10 -0.88
C THR A 431 -11.38 -23.96 -1.70
N SER A 432 -11.21 -22.91 -2.49
CA SER A 432 -9.97 -22.69 -3.27
C SER A 432 -8.77 -22.22 -2.44
N ASN A 433 -9.01 -21.73 -1.21
CA ASN A 433 -7.96 -21.29 -0.28
C ASN A 433 -7.63 -22.37 0.78
N ILE A 434 -8.23 -23.56 0.68
CA ILE A 434 -7.85 -24.72 1.50
C ILE A 434 -6.98 -25.65 0.66
N LEU A 435 -5.69 -25.70 0.96
CA LEU A 435 -4.76 -26.63 0.31
C LEU A 435 -4.69 -27.95 1.09
N LEU A 436 -4.34 -29.04 0.41
CA LEU A 436 -4.25 -30.36 1.02
C LEU A 436 -2.82 -30.90 0.96
N ASP A 437 -2.28 -31.34 2.08
CA ASP A 437 -0.96 -31.99 2.09
C ASP A 437 -1.04 -33.44 1.57
N ARG A 438 0.11 -34.14 1.55
CA ARG A 438 0.21 -35.53 1.08
C ARG A 438 -0.72 -36.50 1.82
N ASN A 439 -1.10 -36.17 3.06
CA ASN A 439 -1.97 -36.97 3.91
C ASN A 439 -3.44 -36.51 3.86
N LEU A 440 -3.78 -35.61 2.93
CA LEU A 440 -5.09 -34.94 2.83
C LEU A 440 -5.45 -34.14 4.09
N SER A 441 -4.43 -33.67 4.83
CA SER A 441 -4.66 -32.74 5.93
C SER A 441 -4.80 -31.32 5.37
N PRO A 442 -5.75 -30.52 5.87
CA PRO A 442 -6.01 -29.18 5.36
C PRO A 442 -4.97 -28.18 5.85
N LYS A 443 -4.61 -27.25 4.97
CA LYS A 443 -3.85 -26.04 5.28
C LYS A 443 -4.56 -24.82 4.69
N ILE A 444 -4.98 -23.90 5.55
CA ILE A 444 -5.57 -22.62 5.14
C ILE A 444 -4.46 -21.76 4.53
N ALA A 445 -4.72 -21.23 3.33
CA ALA A 445 -3.80 -20.47 2.52
C ALA A 445 -4.40 -19.11 2.11
N ASP A 446 -3.57 -18.30 1.46
CA ASP A 446 -3.90 -16.98 0.92
C ASP A 446 -4.32 -15.94 1.98
N PHE A 447 -3.30 -15.42 2.67
CA PHE A 447 -3.46 -14.43 3.72
C PHE A 447 -3.48 -12.98 3.19
N GLY A 448 -3.74 -12.76 1.88
CA GLY A 448 -3.65 -11.43 1.28
C GLY A 448 -4.66 -10.40 1.82
N LEU A 449 -5.77 -10.87 2.38
CA LEU A 449 -6.82 -10.02 2.94
C LEU A 449 -6.77 -9.88 4.46
N ILE A 450 -5.87 -10.57 5.17
CA ILE A 450 -5.93 -10.68 6.63
C ILE A 450 -5.88 -9.33 7.32
N ARG A 451 -6.48 -9.25 8.50
CA ARG A 451 -6.43 -8.06 9.36
C ARG A 451 -6.25 -8.48 10.81
N SER A 452 -5.41 -7.74 11.53
CA SER A 452 -5.35 -7.82 12.99
C SER A 452 -6.42 -6.96 13.61
N MET A 453 -7.07 -7.47 14.65
CA MET A 453 -7.84 -6.64 15.58
C MET A 453 -6.97 -6.28 16.77
N GLY A 454 -6.84 -4.98 17.06
CA GLY A 454 -6.20 -4.52 18.29
C GLY A 454 -6.98 -5.04 19.51
N THR A 455 -6.27 -5.32 20.61
CA THR A 455 -6.81 -5.95 21.83
C THR A 455 -8.05 -5.26 22.42
N ASP A 456 -8.25 -3.97 22.13
CA ASP A 456 -9.35 -3.15 22.71
C ASP A 456 -10.48 -2.80 21.73
N LYS A 457 -10.45 -3.30 20.48
CA LYS A 457 -11.52 -3.03 19.50
C LYS A 457 -12.28 -4.32 19.19
N THR A 458 -13.61 -4.31 19.37
CA THR A 458 -14.50 -5.43 19.04
C THR A 458 -14.94 -5.45 17.57
N GLN A 459 -14.83 -4.33 16.86
CA GLN A 459 -15.20 -4.18 15.45
C GLN A 459 -14.27 -3.18 14.75
N THR A 460 -14.04 -3.36 13.44
CA THR A 460 -13.30 -2.39 12.61
C THR A 460 -14.11 -2.07 11.35
N ASN A 461 -14.33 -0.78 11.06
CA ASN A 461 -14.87 -0.33 9.78
C ASN A 461 -13.73 -0.36 8.75
N THR A 462 -13.82 -1.27 7.77
CA THR A 462 -12.82 -1.42 6.71
C THR A 462 -13.51 -1.57 5.36
N GLY A 463 -12.80 -1.29 4.27
CA GLY A 463 -13.31 -1.59 2.92
C GLY A 463 -13.73 -3.06 2.81
N ILE A 464 -14.88 -3.29 2.18
CA ILE A 464 -15.42 -4.64 1.96
C ILE A 464 -14.51 -5.38 0.98
N ALA A 465 -13.98 -6.54 1.40
CA ALA A 465 -13.18 -7.41 0.55
C ALA A 465 -13.36 -8.88 0.95
N GLY A 466 -13.30 -9.76 -0.04
CA GLY A 466 -13.46 -11.21 0.08
C GLY A 466 -14.36 -11.77 -1.02
N THR A 467 -14.66 -13.06 -0.97
CA THR A 467 -15.38 -13.74 -2.06
C THR A 467 -16.90 -13.70 -1.88
N LEU A 468 -17.61 -13.11 -2.85
CA LEU A 468 -19.08 -13.12 -2.89
C LEU A 468 -19.65 -14.54 -2.76
N GLY A 469 -20.67 -14.69 -1.92
CA GLY A 469 -21.23 -16.00 -1.52
C GLY A 469 -20.66 -16.54 -0.21
N TYR A 470 -19.47 -16.11 0.22
CA TYR A 470 -18.88 -16.43 1.53
C TYR A 470 -18.89 -15.23 2.48
N LEU A 471 -19.19 -14.03 1.97
CA LEU A 471 -19.22 -12.80 2.76
C LEU A 471 -20.45 -12.76 3.68
N ALA A 472 -20.20 -12.49 4.96
CA ALA A 472 -21.26 -12.33 5.95
C ALA A 472 -22.14 -11.11 5.65
N PRO A 473 -23.46 -11.18 5.90
CA PRO A 473 -24.41 -10.13 5.54
C PRO A 473 -24.14 -8.79 6.25
N GLU A 474 -23.79 -8.81 7.53
CA GLU A 474 -23.44 -7.59 8.27
C GLU A 474 -22.17 -6.94 7.74
N TYR A 475 -21.24 -7.74 7.24
CA TYR A 475 -20.01 -7.23 6.66
C TYR A 475 -20.27 -6.60 5.29
N LEU A 476 -21.13 -7.22 4.47
CA LEU A 476 -21.59 -6.67 3.19
C LEU A 476 -22.38 -5.36 3.35
N ILE A 477 -23.29 -5.30 4.31
CA ILE A 477 -24.24 -4.19 4.45
C ILE A 477 -23.64 -3.03 5.25
N LYS A 478 -22.92 -3.35 6.34
CA LYS A 478 -22.46 -2.35 7.33
C LYS A 478 -20.95 -2.12 7.30
N GLY A 479 -20.18 -2.91 6.56
CA GLY A 479 -18.71 -2.87 6.60
C GLY A 479 -18.11 -3.31 7.94
N GLN A 480 -18.90 -3.94 8.82
CA GLN A 480 -18.50 -4.35 10.16
C GLN A 480 -17.71 -5.65 10.10
N LEU A 481 -16.40 -5.57 10.36
CA LEU A 481 -15.52 -6.73 10.37
C LEU A 481 -15.30 -7.24 11.81
N THR A 482 -15.63 -8.53 12.03
CA THR A 482 -15.38 -9.29 13.26
C THR A 482 -14.93 -10.71 12.93
N GLU A 483 -14.45 -11.49 13.90
CA GLU A 483 -14.11 -12.91 13.66
C GLU A 483 -15.32 -13.74 13.20
N LYS A 484 -16.54 -13.29 13.48
CA LYS A 484 -17.78 -13.94 13.04
C LYS A 484 -18.01 -13.86 11.52
N ALA A 485 -17.27 -13.01 10.81
CA ALA A 485 -17.25 -13.01 9.35
C ALA A 485 -16.57 -14.29 8.81
N ASP A 486 -15.45 -14.71 9.41
CA ASP A 486 -14.79 -15.98 9.08
C ASP A 486 -15.66 -17.18 9.50
N VAL A 487 -16.39 -17.08 10.61
CA VAL A 487 -17.35 -18.12 11.03
C VAL A 487 -18.44 -18.33 9.98
N TYR A 488 -19.02 -17.25 9.45
CA TYR A 488 -20.01 -17.35 8.38
C TYR A 488 -19.43 -18.05 7.15
N ALA A 489 -18.25 -17.62 6.70
CA ALA A 489 -17.56 -18.21 5.56
C ALA A 489 -17.22 -19.70 5.80
N PHE A 490 -16.82 -20.08 7.02
CA PHE A 490 -16.63 -21.46 7.43
C PHE A 490 -17.92 -22.28 7.34
N GLY A 491 -19.06 -21.72 7.76
CA GLY A 491 -20.37 -22.35 7.64
C GLY A 491 -20.73 -22.72 6.20
N VAL A 492 -20.52 -21.78 5.27
CA VAL A 492 -20.69 -22.02 3.83
C VAL A 492 -19.74 -23.13 3.36
N LEU A 493 -18.46 -23.04 3.72
CA LEU A 493 -17.42 -24.00 3.34
C LEU A 493 -17.75 -25.44 3.79
N ILE A 494 -18.18 -25.66 5.04
CA ILE A 494 -18.47 -27.01 5.51
C ILE A 494 -19.75 -27.59 4.90
N ILE A 495 -20.73 -26.74 4.55
CA ILE A 495 -21.90 -27.15 3.78
C ILE A 495 -21.50 -27.59 2.38
N GLU A 496 -20.58 -26.87 1.71
CA GLU A 496 -20.04 -27.32 0.41
C GLU A 496 -19.31 -28.67 0.55
N ILE A 497 -18.49 -28.84 1.59
CA ILE A 497 -17.76 -30.10 1.84
C ILE A 497 -18.75 -31.26 2.04
N ALA A 498 -19.78 -31.08 2.86
CA ALA A 498 -20.76 -32.13 3.15
C ALA A 498 -21.64 -32.48 1.93
N THR A 499 -22.10 -31.47 1.19
CA THR A 499 -23.00 -31.64 0.05
C THR A 499 -22.27 -31.99 -1.25
N GLY A 500 -20.97 -31.69 -1.35
CA GLY A 500 -20.21 -31.78 -2.60
C GLY A 500 -20.70 -30.81 -3.68
N LYS A 501 -21.53 -29.82 -3.34
CA LYS A 501 -22.09 -28.83 -4.26
C LYS A 501 -21.42 -27.49 -4.04
N LYS A 502 -21.05 -26.83 -5.13
CA LYS A 502 -20.45 -25.49 -5.09
C LYS A 502 -21.51 -24.44 -4.80
N ASN A 503 -21.21 -23.50 -3.91
CA ASN A 503 -22.02 -22.34 -3.65
C ASN A 503 -21.88 -21.36 -4.83
N ASN A 504 -22.85 -21.38 -5.74
CA ASN A 504 -22.88 -20.49 -6.89
C ASN A 504 -23.80 -19.30 -6.60
N ALA A 505 -23.22 -18.18 -6.14
CA ALA A 505 -23.95 -16.92 -5.98
C ALA A 505 -24.37 -16.28 -7.32
N PHE A 506 -23.89 -16.77 -8.46
CA PHE A 506 -23.99 -16.09 -9.77
C PHE A 506 -24.90 -16.76 -10.81
N THR A 507 -25.53 -17.90 -10.49
CA THR A 507 -26.42 -18.58 -11.46
C THR A 507 -27.88 -18.27 -11.18
N GLN A 508 -28.49 -17.44 -12.04
CA GLN A 508 -29.95 -17.24 -12.07
C GLN A 508 -30.65 -18.61 -12.21
N GLY A 509 -31.63 -18.87 -11.36
CA GLY A 509 -32.48 -20.07 -11.42
C GLY A 509 -32.00 -21.29 -10.62
N THR A 510 -30.81 -21.29 -10.02
CA THR A 510 -30.40 -22.36 -9.08
C THR A 510 -30.66 -21.91 -7.64
N SER A 511 -31.41 -22.71 -6.86
CA SER A 511 -31.54 -22.48 -5.42
C SER A 511 -30.16 -22.53 -4.76
N SER A 512 -29.86 -21.53 -3.91
CA SER A 512 -28.62 -21.52 -3.12
C SER A 512 -28.46 -22.84 -2.38
N VAL A 513 -27.24 -23.40 -2.32
CA VAL A 513 -26.96 -24.62 -1.55
C VAL A 513 -27.42 -24.46 -0.09
N LEU A 514 -27.23 -23.26 0.48
CA LEU A 514 -27.70 -22.93 1.82
C LEU A 514 -29.22 -23.03 1.95
N TYR A 515 -29.96 -22.52 0.96
CA TYR A 515 -31.42 -22.60 0.93
C TYR A 515 -31.89 -24.05 0.83
N SER A 516 -31.29 -24.84 -0.07
CA SER A 516 -31.64 -26.26 -0.23
C SER A 516 -31.41 -27.04 1.08
N VAL A 517 -30.29 -26.81 1.76
CA VAL A 517 -29.96 -27.47 3.04
C VAL A 517 -30.93 -27.02 4.14
N TRP A 518 -31.32 -25.75 4.17
CA TRP A 518 -32.31 -25.23 5.12
C TRP A 518 -33.70 -25.83 4.93
N GLU A 519 -34.17 -25.99 3.69
CA GLU A 519 -35.45 -26.65 3.42
C GLU A 519 -35.43 -28.12 3.88
N HIS A 520 -34.32 -28.83 3.63
CA HIS A 520 -34.14 -30.19 4.14
C HIS A 520 -34.05 -30.24 5.67
N PHE A 521 -33.45 -29.24 6.32
CA PHE A 521 -33.46 -29.08 7.77
C PHE A 521 -34.88 -28.97 8.33
N LYS A 522 -35.70 -28.05 7.78
CA LYS A 522 -37.10 -27.89 8.19
C LYS A 522 -37.95 -29.15 7.95
N ALA A 523 -37.69 -29.85 6.85
CA ALA A 523 -38.41 -31.07 6.48
C ALA A 523 -37.89 -32.33 7.20
N ASN A 524 -36.89 -32.22 8.08
CA ASN A 524 -36.24 -33.35 8.74
C ASN A 524 -35.70 -34.41 7.74
N THR A 525 -35.12 -33.94 6.63
CA THR A 525 -34.54 -34.75 5.54
C THR A 525 -33.12 -34.28 5.18
N LEU A 526 -32.36 -33.83 6.18
CA LEU A 526 -30.97 -33.34 6.04
C LEU A 526 -30.02 -34.34 5.41
N ASP A 527 -30.24 -35.63 5.65
CA ASP A 527 -29.51 -36.76 5.05
C ASP A 527 -29.46 -36.65 3.52
N ARG A 528 -30.56 -36.18 2.90
CA ARG A 528 -30.67 -35.98 1.45
C ARG A 528 -29.77 -34.87 0.90
N SER A 529 -29.26 -34.01 1.78
CA SER A 529 -28.33 -32.95 1.40
C SER A 529 -26.89 -33.45 1.26
N ILE A 530 -26.55 -34.59 1.87
CA ILE A 530 -25.19 -35.15 1.81
C ILE A 530 -24.85 -35.58 0.38
N ASP A 531 -23.58 -35.41 0.01
CA ASP A 531 -23.09 -35.70 -1.35
C ASP A 531 -23.51 -37.10 -1.84
N PRO A 532 -24.36 -37.20 -2.88
CA PRO A 532 -24.85 -38.48 -3.39
C PRO A 532 -23.72 -39.41 -3.85
N ARG A 533 -22.55 -38.87 -4.19
CA ARG A 533 -21.37 -39.66 -4.58
C ARG A 533 -20.81 -40.52 -3.45
N LEU A 534 -21.15 -40.21 -2.19
CA LEU A 534 -20.79 -41.04 -1.03
C LEU A 534 -21.63 -42.32 -0.93
N LYS A 535 -22.74 -42.44 -1.68
CA LYS A 535 -23.58 -43.66 -1.74
C LYS A 535 -23.97 -44.23 -0.37
N GLY A 536 -24.27 -43.37 0.61
CA GLY A 536 -24.60 -43.78 1.98
C GLY A 536 -23.42 -44.15 2.88
N SER A 537 -22.17 -44.07 2.38
CA SER A 537 -20.96 -44.35 3.16
C SER A 537 -20.52 -43.16 4.02
N PHE A 538 -21.36 -42.77 4.98
CA PHE A 538 -21.07 -41.74 5.97
C PHE A 538 -21.69 -42.10 7.33
N VAL A 539 -21.15 -41.52 8.40
CA VAL A 539 -21.75 -41.65 9.74
C VAL A 539 -22.87 -40.63 9.83
N GLU A 540 -24.12 -41.09 9.84
CA GLU A 540 -25.30 -40.21 9.72
C GLU A 540 -25.34 -39.12 10.80
N GLU A 541 -25.20 -39.50 12.07
CA GLU A 541 -25.18 -38.55 13.19
C GLU A 541 -24.11 -37.46 13.00
N GLU A 542 -22.89 -37.82 12.62
CA GLU A 542 -21.80 -36.87 12.35
C GLU A 542 -22.12 -35.96 11.16
N ALA A 543 -22.71 -36.51 10.09
CA ALA A 543 -23.03 -35.76 8.88
C ALA A 543 -24.15 -34.75 9.08
N LEU A 544 -25.21 -35.17 9.78
CA LEU A 544 -26.29 -34.29 10.18
C LEU A 544 -25.78 -33.18 11.11
N LYS A 545 -24.94 -33.53 12.09
CA LYS A 545 -24.32 -32.58 13.00
C LYS A 545 -23.48 -31.53 12.27
N VAL A 546 -22.67 -31.93 11.30
CA VAL A 546 -21.89 -31.00 10.45
C VAL A 546 -22.78 -30.01 9.71
N LEU A 547 -23.87 -30.48 9.10
CA LEU A 547 -24.81 -29.60 8.40
C LEU A 547 -25.50 -28.62 9.36
N GLN A 548 -25.89 -29.08 10.55
CA GLN A 548 -26.50 -28.24 11.59
C GLN A 548 -25.53 -27.16 12.09
N ILE A 549 -24.27 -27.53 12.38
CA ILE A 549 -23.21 -26.57 12.71
C ILE A 549 -23.02 -25.57 11.57
N GLY A 550 -23.06 -26.02 10.32
CA GLY A 550 -23.00 -25.16 9.14
C GLY A 550 -24.12 -24.11 9.14
N LEU A 551 -25.35 -24.55 9.41
CA LEU A 551 -26.52 -23.67 9.53
C LEU A 551 -26.40 -22.68 10.71
N LEU A 552 -25.83 -23.09 11.85
CA LEU A 552 -25.54 -22.18 12.97
C LEU A 552 -24.47 -21.13 12.61
N CYS A 553 -23.48 -21.51 11.82
CA CYS A 553 -22.44 -20.59 11.39
C CYS A 553 -22.97 -19.52 10.42
N VAL A 554 -23.96 -19.83 9.57
CA VAL A 554 -24.50 -18.90 8.56
C VAL A 554 -25.70 -18.06 9.05
N GLN A 555 -25.91 -17.91 10.36
CA GLN A 555 -27.00 -17.09 10.90
C GLN A 555 -26.88 -15.61 10.52
N SER A 556 -28.02 -14.92 10.38
CA SER A 556 -28.05 -13.49 10.04
C SER A 556 -27.54 -12.61 11.17
N SER A 557 -27.89 -12.95 12.41
CA SER A 557 -27.36 -12.28 13.60
C SER A 557 -25.98 -12.82 13.96
N VAL A 558 -25.04 -11.90 14.19
CA VAL A 558 -23.65 -12.16 14.61
C VAL A 558 -23.58 -12.89 15.96
N GLU A 559 -24.53 -12.59 16.85
CA GLU A 559 -24.60 -13.12 18.21
C GLU A 559 -25.02 -14.60 18.24
N LEU A 560 -25.79 -15.04 17.23
CA LEU A 560 -26.26 -16.42 17.13
C LEU A 560 -25.21 -17.37 16.55
N ARG A 561 -24.14 -16.84 15.96
CA ARG A 561 -23.06 -17.67 15.42
C ARG A 561 -22.17 -18.14 16.56
N PRO A 562 -21.81 -19.42 16.66
CA PRO A 562 -20.83 -19.87 17.65
C PRO A 562 -19.43 -19.29 17.34
N SER A 563 -18.57 -19.24 18.34
CA SER A 563 -17.14 -19.00 18.17
C SER A 563 -16.44 -20.24 17.57
N MET A 564 -15.25 -20.05 16.98
CA MET A 564 -14.48 -21.19 16.46
C MET A 564 -14.12 -22.22 17.54
N SER A 565 -13.81 -21.79 18.77
CA SER A 565 -13.57 -22.71 19.90
C SER A 565 -14.80 -23.58 20.22
N GLU A 566 -15.99 -22.98 20.22
CA GLU A 566 -17.24 -23.72 20.41
C GLU A 566 -17.49 -24.69 19.26
N ILE A 567 -17.21 -24.30 18.01
CA ILE A 567 -17.33 -25.16 16.83
C ILE A 567 -16.38 -26.36 16.94
N VAL A 568 -15.10 -26.15 17.28
CA VAL A 568 -14.13 -27.26 17.48
C VAL A 568 -14.66 -28.22 18.55
N PHE A 569 -15.14 -27.67 19.68
CA PHE A 569 -15.75 -28.47 20.74
C PHE A 569 -16.96 -29.28 20.27
N MET A 570 -17.88 -28.66 19.52
CA MET A 570 -19.08 -29.33 18.98
C MET A 570 -18.71 -30.44 17.99
N LEU A 571 -17.71 -30.22 17.13
CA LEU A 571 -17.28 -31.23 16.15
C LEU A 571 -16.60 -32.43 16.81
N GLN A 572 -15.80 -32.22 17.86
CA GLN A 572 -15.03 -33.28 18.50
C GLN A 572 -15.83 -34.08 19.54
N ASN A 573 -16.79 -33.46 20.23
CA ASN A 573 -17.55 -34.11 21.30
C ASN A 573 -18.89 -34.63 20.79
N LYS A 574 -19.06 -35.95 20.69
CA LYS A 574 -20.29 -36.57 20.15
C LYS A 574 -21.56 -36.10 20.87
N ASP A 575 -21.54 -36.09 22.21
CA ASP A 575 -22.68 -35.76 23.06
C ASP A 575 -22.98 -34.25 23.20
N SER A 576 -22.24 -33.37 22.50
CA SER A 576 -22.45 -31.93 22.60
C SER A 576 -23.85 -31.53 22.12
N LYS A 577 -24.60 -30.82 22.96
CA LYS A 577 -25.87 -30.19 22.58
C LYS A 577 -25.62 -28.74 22.21
N PHE A 578 -26.29 -28.26 21.15
CA PHE A 578 -26.23 -26.87 20.70
C PHE A 578 -27.62 -26.40 20.28
N GLU A 579 -27.78 -25.08 20.16
CA GLU A 579 -29.06 -24.47 19.80
C GLU A 579 -29.54 -24.90 18.42
N CYS A 580 -30.87 -24.92 18.24
CA CYS A 580 -31.47 -25.20 16.95
C CYS A 580 -31.22 -24.01 15.99
N PRO A 581 -30.64 -24.23 14.79
CA PRO A 581 -30.42 -23.13 13.85
C PRO A 581 -31.73 -22.43 13.47
N LYS A 582 -31.71 -21.10 13.40
CA LYS A 582 -32.81 -20.29 12.84
C LYS A 582 -32.59 -20.10 11.34
N GLN A 583 -33.56 -19.48 10.65
CA GLN A 583 -33.45 -19.27 9.20
C GLN A 583 -32.25 -18.38 8.84
N PRO A 584 -31.29 -18.88 8.03
CA PRO A 584 -30.19 -18.07 7.50
C PRO A 584 -30.68 -16.97 6.55
N PRO A 585 -29.90 -15.89 6.35
CA PRO A 585 -30.18 -14.90 5.33
C PRO A 585 -29.83 -15.47 3.96
N PHE A 586 -30.82 -15.64 3.09
CA PHE A 586 -30.60 -16.05 1.71
C PHE A 586 -30.45 -14.81 0.84
N LEU A 587 -29.21 -14.46 0.48
CA LEU A 587 -28.93 -13.37 -0.46
C LEU A 587 -29.21 -13.88 -1.88
N SER A 588 -30.18 -13.26 -2.58
CA SER A 588 -30.37 -13.44 -4.02
C SER A 588 -29.44 -12.51 -4.78
N ALA A 589 -28.82 -12.98 -5.87
CA ALA A 589 -27.98 -12.17 -6.76
C ALA A 589 -28.72 -10.93 -7.31
N SER A 590 -30.05 -11.02 -7.42
CA SER A 590 -30.93 -9.94 -7.88
C SER A 590 -30.97 -8.73 -6.95
N VAL A 591 -30.51 -8.83 -5.71
CA VAL A 591 -30.47 -7.71 -4.75
C VAL A 591 -29.20 -6.87 -4.92
N LEU A 592 -28.18 -7.39 -5.61
CA LEU A 592 -26.85 -6.76 -5.75
C LEU A 592 -26.66 -6.02 -7.09
N MET A 593 -27.57 -6.18 -8.05
CA MET A 593 -27.61 -5.42 -9.30
C MET A 593 -29.00 -4.79 -9.40
N PRO A 594 -29.19 -3.49 -9.11
CA PRO A 594 -30.43 -2.83 -9.45
C PRO A 594 -30.56 -2.86 -10.99
N ASP A 595 -31.68 -3.36 -11.48
CA ASP A 595 -31.98 -3.43 -12.90
C ASP A 595 -31.81 -2.03 -13.54
N GLU A 596 -30.84 -1.89 -14.44
CA GLU A 596 -30.78 -0.77 -15.40
C GLU A 596 -31.87 -0.97 -16.45
N GLU A 597 -33.14 -0.97 -16.05
CA GLU A 597 -34.26 -1.00 -16.99
C GLU A 597 -35.49 -0.39 -16.33
N THR A 598 -35.48 0.95 -16.21
CA THR A 598 -36.67 1.81 -16.35
C THR A 598 -36.27 3.29 -16.23
N ARG A 599 -35.80 3.86 -17.34
CA ARG A 599 -36.11 5.26 -17.68
C ARG A 599 -36.74 5.26 -19.07
N VAL A 600 -38.07 5.22 -19.08
CA VAL A 600 -38.89 5.71 -20.18
C VAL A 600 -38.92 7.23 -20.09
#